data_AF-A0AAV5EKY0-F1
#
_entry.id   AF-A0AAV5EKY0-F1
#
_cell.length_a   1.000
_cell.length_b   1.000
_cell.length_c   1.000
_cell.angle_alpha   90.00
_cell.angle_beta   90.00
_cell.angle_gamma   90.00
#
_symmetry.space_group_name_H-M   'P 1'
#
loop_
_entity.id
_entity.type
_entity.pdbx_description
1 polymer ?
#
loop_
_entity_poly.entity_id
_entity_poly.type
_entity_poly.pdbx_seq_one_letter_code
_entity_poly.pdbx_strand_id
1 'polypeptide(L)'
;MPSPASYLLLNSSKPFHRLPPPRVPRRLHVVTCAAPRGSSGGGGGGRREAISTGKAKKQIVFFDAAPPVSQSQPQEVERSGSGEEVKKDTAGKPAAVGGGNPALALVKRATKKTLSALSNLPLAISEMFAIAGLMALGTVIDQGEAPSYYFEKFPEDNPVFGFITWRWILTPGFDHMFSSPVFLGLLALLAASLMACTYTTQLPMVKVARRWSFTQSGDRIRKQEFSDSLPRASIQDLGVILMGAGYEVFRKGPSLYAFKGLAGRYAPIGVHLAMLFIMAGATLSATGSFKGSVDVPQGLNFVIGDVMKPKGVLSIAPDVFNTEVHVNRFYMEYYDSGEVSQFYSDLSLFNLDGKEVMRKTIKVNDPLRYGGITIYQTDWGFSALSVKKNGEGPFNLAVAPLKINGDKKLYGTFLPLEDADPSNLNSKVKGISMLARDLQSIVLYDQDGKFVGVRRPSSKLPIEINGNEILIEDAIGSTGLDLKTDPGVPIVYAGFGALMLTTCISYLSHSQIWALQDGSTVVVGGKTNRAKLEFSEEMNRLLDKVPELIGANENVVDRKSTAT
;
A
#
# COMPACT_ATOMS: atom_id res chain seq x y z
N MET A 1 -5.08 12.39 21.15
CA MET A 1 -3.74 11.97 20.65
C MET A 1 -3.27 12.95 19.57
N PRO A 2 -2.04 13.50 19.58
CA PRO A 2 -1.48 14.11 18.38
C PRO A 2 -0.82 13.04 17.49
N SER A 3 -0.78 13.30 16.18
CA SER A 3 -0.36 12.37 15.14
C SER A 3 1.17 12.14 15.12
N PRO A 4 1.67 11.10 14.41
CA PRO A 4 3.09 10.76 14.32
C PRO A 4 3.98 11.83 13.64
N ALA A 5 3.41 12.95 13.19
CA ALA A 5 4.13 14.01 12.48
C ALA A 5 4.91 14.97 13.41
N SER A 6 4.65 14.96 14.73
CA SER A 6 5.23 15.95 15.66
C SER A 6 6.70 15.71 16.03
N TYR A 7 7.29 14.55 15.70
CA TYR A 7 8.69 14.26 16.03
C TYR A 7 9.73 14.77 15.00
N LEU A 8 9.29 15.28 13.85
CA LEU A 8 10.20 15.67 12.75
C LEU A 8 10.53 17.17 12.66
N LEU A 9 10.01 18.02 13.55
CA LEU A 9 10.16 19.49 13.46
C LEU A 9 10.92 20.16 14.63
N LEU A 10 11.73 19.41 15.39
CA LEU A 10 12.57 19.95 16.45
C LEU A 10 14.05 19.59 16.25
N ASN A 11 14.65 20.02 15.13
CA ASN A 11 16.11 20.18 15.07
C ASN A 11 16.55 21.10 13.91
N SER A 12 16.40 22.42 14.06
CA SER A 12 16.89 23.41 13.11
C SER A 12 18.12 24.14 13.66
N SER A 13 19.25 23.44 13.86
CA SER A 13 20.56 24.11 14.05
C SER A 13 21.76 23.15 14.07
N LYS A 14 22.12 22.54 12.94
CA LYS A 14 23.52 22.12 12.67
C LYS A 14 23.88 22.30 11.19
N PRO A 15 25.05 22.88 10.85
CA PRO A 15 25.50 23.03 9.48
C PRO A 15 25.92 21.68 8.89
N PHE A 16 25.49 21.42 7.64
CA PHE A 16 25.87 20.24 6.86
C PHE A 16 27.37 20.25 6.54
N HIS A 17 28.13 19.32 7.13
CA HIS A 17 29.46 18.98 6.62
C HIS A 17 29.32 18.15 5.33
N ARG A 18 29.94 18.61 4.24
CA ARG A 18 30.07 17.87 2.97
C ARG A 18 30.85 16.56 3.22
N LEU A 19 30.20 15.43 2.99
CA LEU A 19 30.87 14.13 2.85
C LEU A 19 31.61 14.08 1.49
N PRO A 20 32.84 13.55 1.43
CA PRO A 20 33.55 13.35 0.17
C PRO A 20 32.97 12.15 -0.61
N PRO A 21 33.11 12.11 -1.95
CA PRO A 21 32.55 11.04 -2.77
C PRO A 21 33.27 9.69 -2.55
N PRO A 22 32.60 8.56 -2.74
CA PRO A 22 33.17 7.23 -2.50
C PRO A 22 34.23 6.89 -3.55
N ARG A 23 35.40 6.43 -3.09
CA ARG A 23 36.47 5.88 -3.93
C ARG A 23 36.09 4.49 -4.43
N VAL A 24 36.00 4.33 -5.75
CA VAL A 24 35.85 3.04 -6.42
C VAL A 24 37.22 2.34 -6.48
N PRO A 25 37.37 1.08 -6.02
CA PRO A 25 38.61 0.34 -6.22
C PRO A 25 38.65 -0.23 -7.64
N ARG A 26 39.60 0.25 -8.46
CA ARG A 26 40.04 -0.42 -9.68
C ARG A 26 40.82 -1.69 -9.31
N ARG A 27 40.28 -2.87 -9.61
CA ARG A 27 41.06 -4.09 -9.84
C ARG A 27 40.76 -4.61 -11.24
N LEU A 28 41.70 -4.38 -12.16
CA LEU A 28 41.81 -5.13 -13.41
C LEU A 28 42.28 -6.54 -13.05
N HIS A 29 41.48 -7.56 -13.36
CA HIS A 29 41.99 -8.91 -13.53
C HIS A 29 42.20 -9.14 -15.03
N VAL A 30 43.47 -9.10 -15.44
CA VAL A 30 43.95 -9.61 -16.72
C VAL A 30 44.04 -11.13 -16.58
N VAL A 31 43.24 -11.87 -17.34
CA VAL A 31 43.39 -13.32 -17.46
C VAL A 31 44.03 -13.60 -18.82
N THR A 32 45.31 -13.98 -18.77
CA THR A 32 46.09 -14.50 -19.88
C THR A 32 45.75 -15.97 -20.10
N CYS A 33 45.36 -16.33 -21.33
CA CYS A 33 45.21 -17.73 -21.73
C CYS A 33 46.60 -18.33 -22.03
N ALA A 34 47.00 -19.35 -21.27
CA ALA A 34 48.09 -20.24 -21.63
C ALA A 34 47.51 -21.59 -22.08
N ALA A 35 47.87 -22.00 -23.29
CA ALA A 35 47.62 -23.35 -23.80
C ALA A 35 48.65 -24.34 -23.23
N PRO A 36 48.29 -25.63 -23.14
CA PRO A 36 49.24 -26.64 -23.60
C PRO A 36 48.61 -27.70 -24.51
N ARG A 37 49.46 -28.17 -25.44
CA ARG A 37 49.26 -29.34 -26.31
C ARG A 37 49.62 -30.64 -25.55
N GLY A 38 48.92 -31.73 -25.89
CA GLY A 38 49.61 -32.99 -26.24
C GLY A 38 49.31 -34.27 -25.44
N SER A 39 48.52 -35.16 -26.07
CA SER A 39 48.57 -36.65 -26.01
C SER A 39 48.16 -37.33 -24.68
N SER A 40 47.58 -38.53 -24.58
CA SER A 40 47.31 -39.65 -25.51
C SER A 40 46.33 -40.64 -24.82
N GLY A 41 45.59 -41.42 -25.62
CA GLY A 41 45.23 -42.82 -25.33
C GLY A 41 44.07 -43.14 -24.37
N GLY A 42 43.13 -43.99 -24.85
CA GLY A 42 42.37 -44.92 -24.00
C GLY A 42 40.84 -44.81 -24.09
N GLY A 43 40.19 -45.84 -24.61
CA GLY A 43 38.75 -45.89 -24.87
C GLY A 43 37.87 -46.21 -23.65
N GLY A 44 36.56 -46.14 -23.85
CA GLY A 44 35.56 -46.55 -22.85
C GLY A 44 34.23 -45.83 -23.05
N GLY A 45 33.22 -46.56 -23.55
CA GLY A 45 31.92 -46.01 -23.91
C GLY A 45 31.03 -45.59 -22.73
N GLY A 46 29.97 -44.84 -23.05
CA GLY A 46 28.85 -44.60 -22.14
C GLY A 46 28.08 -43.31 -22.39
N ARG A 47 26.89 -43.46 -22.99
CA ARG A 47 25.70 -42.59 -22.93
C ARG A 47 25.87 -41.05 -22.97
N ARG A 48 25.51 -40.48 -24.13
CA ARG A 48 25.08 -39.08 -24.28
C ARG A 48 23.66 -38.89 -23.74
N GLU A 49 23.49 -38.01 -22.75
CA GLU A 49 22.29 -37.18 -22.62
C GLU A 49 22.71 -35.73 -22.79
N ALA A 50 22.21 -35.08 -23.85
CA ALA A 50 22.47 -33.70 -24.17
C ALA A 50 21.28 -32.84 -23.73
N ILE A 51 21.53 -31.95 -22.76
CA ILE A 51 20.63 -30.85 -22.42
C ILE A 51 20.69 -29.83 -23.56
N SER A 52 19.59 -29.72 -24.32
CA SER A 52 19.40 -28.79 -25.41
C SER A 52 19.23 -27.35 -24.87
N THR A 53 20.20 -26.48 -25.15
CA THR A 53 20.05 -25.03 -25.04
C THR A 53 19.25 -24.51 -26.25
N GLY A 54 17.97 -24.25 -26.02
CA GLY A 54 17.08 -23.66 -27.03
C GLY A 54 17.45 -22.22 -27.35
N LYS A 55 18.18 -22.00 -28.45
CA LYS A 55 18.24 -20.69 -29.13
C LYS A 55 16.83 -20.37 -29.65
N ALA A 56 16.19 -19.35 -29.10
CA ALA A 56 14.97 -18.79 -29.66
C ALA A 56 15.26 -18.26 -31.08
N LYS A 57 14.84 -19.00 -32.11
CA LYS A 57 14.80 -18.54 -33.49
C LYS A 57 13.70 -17.48 -33.59
N LYS A 58 14.07 -16.23 -33.89
CA LYS A 58 13.13 -15.19 -34.35
C LYS A 58 12.56 -15.66 -35.70
N GLN A 59 11.35 -16.18 -35.69
CA GLN A 59 10.67 -16.69 -36.88
C GLN A 59 9.76 -15.58 -37.44
N ILE A 60 9.93 -15.25 -38.72
CA ILE A 60 8.99 -14.41 -39.46
C ILE A 60 7.74 -15.26 -39.66
N VAL A 61 6.62 -14.85 -39.05
CA VAL A 61 5.35 -15.56 -39.24
C VAL A 61 4.66 -15.00 -40.48
N PHE A 62 4.70 -15.78 -41.56
CA PHE A 62 3.87 -15.57 -42.73
C PHE A 62 2.50 -16.20 -42.48
N PHE A 63 1.44 -15.41 -42.52
CA PHE A 63 0.07 -15.92 -42.55
C PHE A 63 -0.47 -15.79 -43.98
N ASP A 64 -0.63 -16.92 -44.68
CA ASP A 64 -1.26 -16.96 -46.02
C ASP A 64 -2.79 -16.82 -45.98
N ALA A 65 -3.41 -16.75 -44.80
CA ALA A 65 -4.82 -16.42 -44.68
C ALA A 65 -5.13 -15.76 -43.34
N ALA A 66 -5.88 -14.64 -43.37
CA ALA A 66 -6.43 -14.02 -42.18
C ALA A 66 -7.79 -14.67 -41.82
N PRO A 67 -8.13 -14.82 -40.53
CA PRO A 67 -9.52 -15.11 -40.13
C PRO A 67 -10.44 -13.95 -40.55
N PRO A 68 -11.74 -14.21 -40.80
CA PRO A 68 -12.63 -13.24 -41.43
C PRO A 68 -12.82 -12.00 -40.55
N VAL A 69 -12.65 -10.83 -41.18
CA VAL A 69 -12.97 -9.53 -40.60
C VAL A 69 -14.46 -9.27 -40.82
N SER A 70 -15.23 -9.14 -39.73
CA SER A 70 -16.59 -8.61 -39.80
C SER A 70 -16.52 -7.14 -40.22
N GLN A 71 -16.94 -6.84 -41.45
CA GLN A 71 -17.13 -5.47 -41.92
C GLN A 71 -18.35 -4.87 -41.24
N SER A 72 -18.14 -3.84 -40.42
CA SER A 72 -19.19 -2.86 -40.11
C SER A 72 -18.62 -1.49 -40.50
N GLN A 73 -18.99 -1.02 -41.69
CA GLN A 73 -18.73 0.34 -42.14
C GLN A 73 -19.58 1.32 -41.30
N PRO A 74 -19.03 2.45 -40.83
CA PRO A 74 -19.83 3.60 -40.45
C PRO A 74 -20.13 4.42 -41.73
N GLN A 75 -21.41 4.62 -42.05
CA GLN A 75 -21.83 5.62 -43.03
C GLN A 75 -21.65 7.02 -42.43
N GLU A 76 -20.88 7.86 -43.11
CA GLU A 76 -20.94 9.32 -43.00
C GLU A 76 -22.28 9.81 -43.54
N VAL A 77 -22.98 10.63 -42.76
CA VAL A 77 -24.17 11.38 -43.21
C VAL A 77 -23.80 12.85 -43.22
N GLU A 78 -23.72 13.42 -44.42
CA GLU A 78 -23.67 14.85 -44.67
C GLU A 78 -24.91 15.54 -44.11
N ARG A 79 -24.72 16.71 -43.51
CA ARG A 79 -25.78 17.52 -42.92
C ARG A 79 -25.95 18.79 -43.74
N SER A 80 -26.92 18.81 -44.66
CA SER A 80 -27.52 20.03 -45.20
C SER A 80 -29.00 20.07 -44.80
N GLY A 81 -29.42 21.16 -44.19
CA GLY A 81 -30.76 21.31 -43.63
C GLY A 81 -31.80 21.84 -44.61
N SER A 82 -33.08 21.60 -44.30
CA SER A 82 -34.19 22.57 -44.28
C SER A 82 -35.54 21.83 -44.31
N GLY A 83 -36.46 22.24 -43.43
CA GLY A 83 -37.89 22.38 -43.79
C GLY A 83 -38.82 21.16 -43.77
N GLU A 84 -39.83 21.29 -42.90
CA GLU A 84 -41.23 20.84 -43.03
C GLU A 84 -41.69 19.44 -42.61
N GLU A 85 -42.67 19.49 -41.70
CA GLU A 85 -43.56 18.43 -41.22
C GLU A 85 -44.58 18.03 -42.29
N VAL A 86 -44.83 16.72 -42.49
CA VAL A 86 -46.18 16.16 -42.70
C VAL A 86 -46.25 14.74 -42.15
N LYS A 87 -47.32 14.46 -41.38
CA LYS A 87 -47.71 13.16 -40.81
C LYS A 87 -48.50 12.30 -41.82
N LYS A 88 -48.35 10.97 -41.65
CA LYS A 88 -49.31 9.87 -41.97
C LYS A 88 -49.55 9.59 -43.48
N ASP A 89 -49.59 8.36 -43.98
CA ASP A 89 -50.21 7.13 -43.44
C ASP A 89 -49.50 5.80 -43.86
N THR A 90 -49.87 4.77 -43.12
CA THR A 90 -49.67 3.31 -43.21
C THR A 90 -49.56 2.63 -44.59
N ALA A 91 -48.67 1.62 -44.70
CA ALA A 91 -49.02 0.20 -44.82
C ALA A 91 -47.80 -0.73 -45.06
N GLY A 92 -47.81 -1.93 -44.48
CA GLY A 92 -47.11 -3.10 -45.04
C GLY A 92 -45.79 -3.53 -44.39
N LYS A 93 -45.87 -4.15 -43.20
CA LYS A 93 -44.87 -5.12 -42.73
C LYS A 93 -44.97 -6.41 -43.58
N PRO A 94 -43.89 -7.21 -43.63
CA PRO A 94 -43.92 -8.38 -42.77
C PRO A 94 -42.76 -8.42 -41.79
N ALA A 95 -43.09 -8.90 -40.60
CA ALA A 95 -42.19 -9.07 -39.48
C ALA A 95 -41.20 -10.21 -39.74
N ALA A 96 -39.90 -9.91 -39.62
CA ALA A 96 -38.93 -10.92 -39.23
C ALA A 96 -38.95 -11.01 -37.69
N VAL A 97 -39.48 -12.13 -37.21
CA VAL A 97 -39.61 -12.49 -35.79
C VAL A 97 -38.22 -12.71 -35.20
N GLY A 98 -37.77 -11.75 -34.38
CA GLY A 98 -36.73 -11.95 -33.38
C GLY A 98 -37.38 -11.92 -32.00
N GLY A 99 -37.78 -13.09 -31.50
CA GLY A 99 -38.39 -13.26 -30.17
C GLY A 99 -37.41 -12.93 -29.04
N GLY A 100 -37.26 -11.66 -28.71
CA GLY A 100 -36.59 -11.19 -27.50
C GLY A 100 -37.63 -10.91 -26.42
N ASN A 101 -37.57 -11.63 -25.29
CA ASN A 101 -38.46 -11.42 -24.15
C ASN A 101 -38.43 -9.93 -23.72
N PRO A 102 -39.56 -9.19 -23.71
CA PRO A 102 -39.59 -7.74 -23.45
C PRO A 102 -39.02 -7.37 -22.08
N ALA A 103 -39.15 -8.26 -21.09
CA ALA A 103 -38.51 -8.13 -19.79
C ALA A 103 -36.97 -8.12 -19.90
N LEU A 104 -36.40 -8.99 -20.75
CA LEU A 104 -34.96 -9.04 -20.99
C LEU A 104 -34.46 -7.78 -21.71
N ALA A 105 -35.26 -7.21 -22.61
CA ALA A 105 -34.94 -5.95 -23.27
C ALA A 105 -34.97 -4.75 -22.30
N LEU A 106 -35.95 -4.72 -21.39
CA LEU A 106 -36.05 -3.71 -20.33
C LEU A 106 -34.86 -3.79 -19.36
N VAL A 107 -34.51 -5.00 -18.90
CA VAL A 107 -33.36 -5.26 -18.03
C VAL A 107 -32.08 -4.81 -18.73
N LYS A 108 -31.85 -5.20 -19.99
CA LYS A 108 -30.67 -4.75 -20.77
C LYS A 108 -30.58 -3.24 -20.92
N ARG A 109 -31.71 -2.55 -21.10
CA ARG A 109 -31.74 -1.08 -21.22
C ARG A 109 -31.45 -0.41 -19.88
N ALA A 110 -32.00 -0.95 -18.79
CA ALA A 110 -31.74 -0.49 -17.43
C ALA A 110 -30.26 -0.68 -17.06
N THR A 111 -29.70 -1.87 -17.31
CA THR A 111 -28.28 -2.16 -17.03
C THR A 111 -27.34 -1.27 -17.84
N LYS A 112 -27.67 -0.96 -19.10
CA LYS A 112 -26.87 -0.03 -19.91
C LYS A 112 -26.93 1.39 -19.36
N LYS A 113 -28.10 1.84 -18.90
CA LYS A 113 -28.28 3.19 -18.32
C LYS A 113 -27.53 3.32 -16.99
N THR A 114 -27.63 2.33 -16.10
CA THR A 114 -26.88 2.33 -14.83
C THR A 114 -25.38 2.26 -15.05
N LEU A 115 -24.92 1.40 -15.94
CA LEU A 115 -23.49 1.28 -16.27
C LEU A 115 -22.93 2.59 -16.85
N SER A 116 -23.71 3.28 -17.70
CA SER A 116 -23.33 4.59 -18.25
C SER A 116 -23.30 5.69 -17.19
N ALA A 117 -24.20 5.65 -16.20
CA ALA A 117 -24.19 6.60 -15.10
C ALA A 117 -22.99 6.36 -14.16
N LEU A 118 -22.70 5.09 -13.84
CA LEU A 118 -21.58 4.69 -13.00
C LEU A 118 -20.23 4.95 -13.67
N SER A 119 -20.10 4.79 -14.99
CA SER A 119 -18.84 5.06 -15.70
C SER A 119 -18.61 6.55 -16.01
N ASN A 120 -19.31 7.47 -15.34
CA ASN A 120 -19.22 8.89 -15.59
C ASN A 120 -18.07 9.53 -14.80
N LEU A 121 -17.16 10.24 -15.48
CA LEU A 121 -15.95 10.80 -14.86
C LEU A 121 -16.26 11.84 -13.76
N PRO A 122 -17.14 12.85 -13.97
CA PRO A 122 -17.62 13.74 -12.92
C PRO A 122 -18.15 13.04 -11.67
N LEU A 123 -18.88 11.92 -11.82
CA LEU A 123 -19.40 11.16 -10.68
C LEU A 123 -18.24 10.60 -9.86
N ALA A 124 -17.29 9.93 -10.50
CA ALA A 124 -16.12 9.37 -9.82
C ALA A 124 -15.29 10.45 -9.10
N ILE A 125 -15.10 11.61 -9.73
CA ILE A 125 -14.39 12.74 -9.11
C ILE A 125 -15.16 13.23 -7.86
N SER A 126 -16.47 13.39 -7.95
CA SER A 126 -17.31 13.78 -6.81
C SER A 126 -17.28 12.75 -5.68
N GLU A 127 -17.31 11.46 -5.99
CA GLU A 127 -17.18 10.36 -5.01
C GLU A 127 -15.83 10.44 -4.27
N MET A 128 -14.73 10.67 -5.00
CA MET A 128 -13.41 10.84 -4.39
C MET A 128 -13.37 12.03 -3.44
N PHE A 129 -13.95 13.18 -3.83
CA PHE A 129 -14.02 14.36 -2.94
C PHE A 129 -14.91 14.11 -1.73
N ALA A 130 -16.04 13.41 -1.89
CA ALA A 130 -16.92 13.07 -0.78
C ALA A 130 -16.22 12.16 0.24
N ILE A 131 -15.52 11.12 -0.24
CA ILE A 131 -14.73 10.23 0.62
C ILE A 131 -13.63 11.01 1.33
N ALA A 132 -12.88 11.86 0.61
CA ALA A 132 -11.84 12.69 1.21
C ALA A 132 -12.40 13.64 2.29
N GLY A 133 -13.56 14.24 2.05
CA GLY A 133 -14.27 15.08 3.02
C GLY A 133 -14.66 14.31 4.28
N LEU A 134 -15.17 13.08 4.14
CA LEU A 134 -15.48 12.22 5.29
C LEU A 134 -14.22 11.79 6.06
N MET A 135 -13.12 11.50 5.37
CA MET A 135 -11.84 11.20 6.02
C MET A 135 -11.32 12.39 6.84
N ALA A 136 -11.42 13.60 6.30
CA ALA A 136 -11.08 14.83 7.02
C ALA A 136 -11.98 15.02 8.25
N LEU A 137 -13.29 14.83 8.10
CA LEU A 137 -14.25 14.91 9.21
C LEU A 137 -13.95 13.89 10.32
N GLY A 138 -13.67 12.64 9.95
CA GLY A 138 -13.30 11.58 10.90
C GLY A 138 -11.95 11.80 11.59
N THR A 139 -11.12 12.71 11.09
CA THR A 139 -9.88 13.14 11.75
C THR A 139 -10.13 14.26 12.76
N VAL A 140 -11.14 15.10 12.52
CA VAL A 140 -11.52 16.21 13.42
C VAL A 140 -12.35 15.72 14.61
N ILE A 141 -13.19 14.71 14.40
CA ILE A 141 -14.01 14.10 15.44
C ILE A 141 -13.20 13.00 16.12
N ASP A 142 -13.06 13.06 17.45
CA ASP A 142 -12.43 11.99 18.22
C ASP A 142 -13.22 10.68 18.02
N GLN A 143 -12.51 9.60 17.71
CA GLN A 143 -13.11 8.34 17.28
C GLN A 143 -13.15 7.32 18.43
N GLY A 144 -14.28 6.61 18.58
CA GLY A 144 -14.40 5.48 19.50
C GLY A 144 -14.45 5.83 20.99
N GLU A 145 -14.76 7.09 21.33
CA GLU A 145 -14.97 7.52 22.71
C GLU A 145 -16.31 7.05 23.27
N ALA A 146 -16.52 7.15 24.58
CA ALA A 146 -17.80 6.81 25.19
C ALA A 146 -18.91 7.79 24.77
N PRO A 147 -20.18 7.35 24.65
CA PRO A 147 -21.29 8.25 24.28
C PRO A 147 -21.39 9.52 25.13
N SER A 148 -21.10 9.44 26.43
CA SER A 148 -21.10 10.59 27.35
C SER A 148 -20.13 11.70 26.92
N TYR A 149 -18.96 11.33 26.36
CA TYR A 149 -18.00 12.29 25.83
C TYR A 149 -18.61 13.16 24.71
N TYR A 150 -19.37 12.53 23.81
CA TYR A 150 -20.02 13.26 22.72
C TYR A 150 -21.20 14.10 23.20
N PHE A 151 -21.94 13.65 24.23
CA PHE A 151 -23.01 14.44 24.83
C PHE A 151 -22.50 15.74 25.45
N GLU A 152 -21.35 15.68 26.12
CA GLU A 152 -20.70 16.85 26.72
C GLU A 152 -20.09 17.78 25.66
N LYS A 153 -19.44 17.22 24.64
CA LYS A 153 -18.72 18.00 23.62
C LYS A 153 -19.65 18.59 22.54
N PHE A 154 -20.77 17.93 22.25
CA PHE A 154 -21.73 18.33 21.23
C PHE A 154 -23.17 18.36 21.78
N PRO A 155 -23.45 19.21 22.79
CA PRO A 155 -24.74 19.24 23.47
C PRO A 155 -25.87 19.72 22.54
N GLU A 156 -27.10 19.31 22.84
CA GLU A 156 -28.28 19.76 22.08
C GLU A 156 -28.67 21.21 22.41
N ASP A 157 -28.46 21.63 23.65
CA ASP A 157 -28.87 22.96 24.12
C ASP A 157 -28.00 24.09 23.56
N ASN A 158 -26.74 23.79 23.22
CA ASN A 158 -25.81 24.72 22.58
C ASN A 158 -25.04 24.02 21.46
N PRO A 159 -25.68 23.78 20.30
CA PRO A 159 -25.06 23.05 19.20
C PRO A 159 -23.82 23.77 18.66
N VAL A 160 -22.80 22.99 18.30
CA VAL A 160 -21.60 23.53 17.64
C VAL A 160 -22.00 24.06 16.26
N PHE A 161 -21.57 25.27 15.93
CA PHE A 161 -22.01 26.02 14.73
C PHE A 161 -23.53 26.22 14.61
N GLY A 162 -24.31 26.05 15.69
CA GLY A 162 -25.76 26.29 15.72
C GLY A 162 -26.63 25.15 15.19
N PHE A 163 -26.05 24.02 14.76
CA PHE A 163 -26.82 22.86 14.29
C PHE A 163 -26.16 21.49 14.54
N ILE A 164 -24.86 21.43 14.83
CA ILE A 164 -24.15 20.16 15.04
C ILE A 164 -24.33 19.71 16.49
N THR A 165 -25.05 18.61 16.65
CA THR A 165 -25.27 17.93 17.94
C THR A 165 -24.71 16.52 17.89
N TRP A 166 -24.59 15.87 19.05
CA TRP A 166 -24.17 14.48 19.17
C TRP A 166 -24.95 13.53 18.25
N ARG A 167 -26.23 13.83 17.95
CA ARG A 167 -27.09 13.02 17.05
C ARG A 167 -26.56 12.97 15.63
N TRP A 168 -26.04 14.09 15.12
CA TRP A 168 -25.42 14.16 13.79
C TRP A 168 -24.12 13.38 13.71
N ILE A 169 -23.51 13.06 14.86
CA ILE A 169 -22.27 12.29 14.94
C ILE A 169 -22.60 10.81 15.12
N LEU A 170 -23.35 10.45 16.17
CA LEU A 170 -23.60 9.07 16.55
C LEU A 170 -24.60 8.35 15.64
N THR A 171 -25.62 9.04 15.12
CA THR A 171 -26.65 8.39 14.27
C THR A 171 -26.07 7.82 12.96
N PRO A 172 -25.27 8.58 12.19
CA PRO A 172 -24.63 8.02 10.99
C PRO A 172 -23.37 7.19 11.29
N GLY A 173 -22.90 7.16 12.54
CA GLY A 173 -21.69 6.44 12.97
C GLY A 173 -20.38 7.18 12.68
N PHE A 174 -20.37 8.52 12.74
CA PHE A 174 -19.18 9.33 12.49
C PHE A 174 -18.16 9.31 13.64
N ASP A 175 -18.52 8.74 14.79
CA ASP A 175 -17.59 8.34 15.86
C ASP A 175 -16.75 7.10 15.49
N HIS A 176 -17.14 6.37 14.44
CA HIS A 176 -16.40 5.25 13.85
C HIS A 176 -16.43 5.35 12.32
N MET A 177 -15.94 6.49 11.80
CA MET A 177 -16.09 6.94 10.41
C MET A 177 -15.78 5.85 9.38
N PHE A 178 -14.65 5.14 9.53
CA PHE A 178 -14.18 4.15 8.54
C PHE A 178 -15.01 2.86 8.47
N SER A 179 -15.83 2.60 9.47
CA SER A 179 -16.80 1.49 9.50
C SER A 179 -18.25 1.96 9.38
N SER A 180 -18.47 3.27 9.24
CA SER A 180 -19.82 3.84 9.14
C SER A 180 -20.52 3.39 7.83
N PRO A 181 -21.84 3.14 7.85
CA PRO A 181 -22.58 2.76 6.65
C PRO A 181 -22.47 3.78 5.51
N VAL A 182 -22.37 5.07 5.84
CA VAL A 182 -22.21 6.15 4.85
C VAL A 182 -20.87 6.04 4.14
N PHE A 183 -19.78 5.88 4.89
CA PHE A 183 -18.44 5.75 4.32
C PHE A 183 -18.30 4.47 3.49
N LEU A 184 -18.76 3.33 4.03
CA LEU A 184 -18.75 2.05 3.33
C LEU A 184 -19.63 2.06 2.07
N GLY A 185 -20.78 2.74 2.12
CA GLY A 185 -21.66 2.92 0.97
C GLY A 185 -20.99 3.73 -0.15
N LEU A 186 -20.32 4.84 0.18
CA LEU A 186 -19.55 5.61 -0.80
C LEU A 186 -18.38 4.83 -1.37
N LEU A 187 -17.68 4.04 -0.54
CA LEU A 187 -16.59 3.20 -0.98
C LEU A 187 -17.08 2.09 -1.94
N ALA A 188 -18.23 1.48 -1.65
CA ALA A 188 -18.87 0.50 -2.53
C ALA A 188 -19.33 1.14 -3.85
N LEU A 189 -19.86 2.36 -3.80
CA LEU A 189 -20.26 3.10 -4.99
C LEU A 189 -19.04 3.44 -5.88
N LEU A 190 -17.95 3.94 -5.28
CA LEU A 190 -16.68 4.17 -5.98
C LEU A 190 -16.13 2.88 -6.61
N ALA A 191 -16.22 1.75 -5.89
CA ALA A 191 -15.79 0.47 -6.44
C ALA A 191 -16.63 0.08 -7.67
N ALA A 192 -17.95 0.27 -7.60
CA ALA A 192 -18.85 0.03 -8.73
C ALA A 192 -18.55 0.95 -9.92
N SER A 193 -18.23 2.23 -9.66
CA SER A 193 -17.80 3.22 -10.66
C SER A 193 -16.50 2.78 -11.36
N LEU A 194 -15.48 2.34 -10.60
CA LEU A 194 -14.22 1.80 -11.15
C LEU A 194 -14.44 0.54 -11.99
N MET A 195 -15.27 -0.39 -11.52
CA MET A 195 -15.63 -1.59 -12.27
C MET A 195 -16.37 -1.25 -13.57
N ALA A 196 -17.35 -0.35 -13.50
CA ALA A 196 -18.10 0.12 -14.66
C ALA A 196 -17.18 0.78 -15.69
N CYS A 197 -16.32 1.71 -15.24
CA CYS A 197 -15.31 2.37 -16.07
C CYS A 197 -14.36 1.35 -16.71
N THR A 198 -13.87 0.36 -15.95
CA THR A 198 -13.00 -0.70 -16.49
C THR A 198 -13.69 -1.47 -17.62
N TYR A 199 -14.95 -1.83 -17.43
CA TYR A 199 -15.71 -2.61 -18.39
C TYR A 199 -16.09 -1.81 -19.65
N THR A 200 -16.51 -0.55 -19.50
CA THR A 200 -16.99 0.28 -20.62
C THR A 200 -15.89 1.00 -21.37
N THR A 201 -14.76 1.29 -20.73
CA THR A 201 -13.68 2.08 -21.34
C THR A 201 -12.38 1.29 -21.48
N GLN A 202 -11.85 0.74 -20.39
CA GLN A 202 -10.51 0.16 -20.37
C GLN A 202 -10.43 -1.14 -21.19
N LEU A 203 -11.38 -2.05 -21.02
CA LEU A 203 -11.43 -3.30 -21.79
C LEU A 203 -11.58 -3.06 -23.31
N PRO A 204 -12.50 -2.20 -23.80
CA PRO A 204 -12.57 -1.85 -25.22
C PRO A 204 -11.28 -1.22 -25.77
N MET A 205 -10.62 -0.33 -25.03
CA MET A 205 -9.37 0.29 -25.47
C MET A 205 -8.27 -0.75 -25.71
N VAL A 206 -8.12 -1.72 -24.82
CA VAL A 206 -7.16 -2.82 -25.00
C VAL A 206 -7.56 -3.73 -26.16
N LYS A 207 -8.86 -4.03 -26.30
CA LYS A 207 -9.36 -4.81 -27.45
C LYS A 207 -9.02 -4.13 -28.78
N VAL A 208 -9.16 -2.80 -28.86
CA VAL A 208 -8.80 -2.03 -30.06
C VAL A 208 -7.29 -2.01 -30.28
N ALA A 209 -6.49 -1.82 -29.23
CA ALA A 209 -5.02 -1.80 -29.33
C ALA A 209 -4.44 -3.14 -29.83
N ARG A 210 -5.11 -4.26 -29.53
CA ARG A 210 -4.73 -5.60 -30.02
C ARG A 210 -5.16 -5.88 -31.46
N ARG A 211 -6.05 -5.10 -32.05
CA ARG A 211 -6.50 -5.32 -33.42
C ARG A 211 -5.41 -4.87 -34.38
N TRP A 212 -4.92 -5.80 -35.20
CA TRP A 212 -4.03 -5.47 -36.31
C TRP A 212 -4.83 -4.77 -37.40
N SER A 213 -4.40 -3.56 -37.76
CA SER A 213 -4.99 -2.81 -38.87
C SER A 213 -3.92 -2.53 -39.92
N PHE A 214 -4.03 -3.21 -41.05
CA PHE A 214 -3.24 -2.86 -42.23
C PHE A 214 -3.91 -1.70 -42.95
N THR A 215 -3.13 -0.70 -43.37
CA THR A 215 -3.62 0.36 -44.24
C THR A 215 -3.03 0.17 -45.64
N GLN A 216 -3.88 0.28 -46.64
CA GLN A 216 -3.50 0.15 -48.06
C GLN A 216 -3.38 1.52 -48.75
N SER A 217 -3.59 2.62 -48.01
CA SER A 217 -3.55 3.98 -48.53
C SER A 217 -2.32 4.70 -47.99
N GLY A 218 -1.40 5.08 -48.88
CA GLY A 218 -0.23 5.89 -48.55
C GLY A 218 -0.61 7.27 -47.98
N ASP A 219 -1.72 7.86 -48.42
CA ASP A 219 -2.20 9.14 -47.88
C ASP A 219 -2.57 9.05 -46.39
N ARG A 220 -3.17 7.94 -45.97
CA ARG A 220 -3.49 7.70 -44.56
C ARG A 220 -2.24 7.50 -43.70
N ILE A 221 -1.17 6.96 -44.30
CA ILE A 221 0.13 6.80 -43.63
C ILE A 221 0.81 8.17 -43.48
N ARG A 222 0.82 8.98 -44.54
CA ARG A 222 1.39 10.34 -44.51
C ARG A 222 0.73 11.27 -43.48
N LYS A 223 -0.57 11.06 -43.21
CA LYS A 223 -1.34 11.80 -42.20
C LYS A 223 -1.13 11.32 -40.75
N GLN A 224 -0.28 10.33 -40.50
CA GLN A 224 0.04 9.93 -39.12
C GLN A 224 0.88 11.00 -38.41
N GLU A 225 0.99 10.91 -37.08
CA GLU A 225 1.73 11.89 -36.26
C GLU A 225 3.20 11.99 -36.65
N PHE A 226 3.80 10.85 -36.99
CA PHE A 226 5.09 10.74 -37.64
C PHE A 226 4.87 10.15 -39.04
N SER A 227 5.51 10.69 -40.07
CA SER A 227 5.52 10.10 -41.40
C SER A 227 6.81 10.43 -42.14
N ASP A 228 7.24 9.48 -42.98
CA ASP A 228 8.41 9.63 -43.83
C ASP A 228 8.26 8.73 -45.08
N SER A 229 9.07 8.99 -46.09
CA SER A 229 9.09 8.20 -47.33
C SER A 229 10.53 7.86 -47.70
N LEU A 230 10.84 6.56 -47.70
CA LEU A 230 12.16 6.05 -48.02
C LEU A 230 12.22 5.67 -49.50
N PRO A 231 12.91 6.44 -50.36
CA PRO A 231 13.12 6.07 -51.74
C PRO A 231 14.07 4.88 -51.84
N ARG A 232 13.89 4.03 -52.85
CA ARG A 232 14.72 2.84 -53.08
C ARG A 232 14.81 1.95 -51.84
N ALA A 233 13.75 1.77 -51.07
CA ALA A 233 13.78 0.94 -49.86
C ALA A 233 12.93 -0.33 -50.04
N SER A 234 13.25 -1.34 -49.23
CA SER A 234 12.44 -2.56 -49.12
C SER A 234 11.68 -2.61 -47.80
N ILE A 235 10.38 -2.88 -47.88
CA ILE A 235 9.55 -3.11 -46.70
C ILE A 235 9.99 -4.36 -45.90
N GLN A 236 10.67 -5.31 -46.54
CA GLN A 236 11.34 -6.45 -45.90
C GLN A 236 12.39 -5.95 -44.89
N ASP A 237 13.30 -5.10 -45.36
CA ASP A 237 14.45 -4.63 -44.57
C ASP A 237 13.99 -3.75 -43.42
N LEU A 238 13.02 -2.86 -43.67
CA LEU A 238 12.34 -2.11 -42.62
C LEU A 238 11.75 -3.05 -41.55
N GLY A 239 11.06 -4.12 -41.97
CA GLY A 239 10.50 -5.10 -41.03
C GLY A 239 11.56 -5.78 -40.17
N VAL A 240 12.72 -6.12 -40.74
CA VAL A 240 13.85 -6.71 -40.00
C VAL A 240 14.41 -5.74 -38.96
N ILE A 241 14.58 -4.48 -39.33
CA ILE A 241 15.08 -3.42 -38.44
C ILE A 241 14.11 -3.19 -37.28
N LEU A 242 12.80 -3.11 -37.57
CA LEU A 242 11.77 -2.95 -36.55
C LEU A 242 11.73 -4.15 -35.57
N MET A 243 11.85 -5.39 -36.06
CA MET A 243 11.98 -6.59 -35.21
C MET A 243 13.28 -6.57 -34.37
N GLY A 244 14.35 -5.98 -34.90
CA GLY A 244 15.59 -5.74 -34.17
C GLY A 244 15.41 -4.78 -33.00
N ALA A 245 14.56 -3.76 -33.18
CA ALA A 245 14.22 -2.75 -32.17
C ALA A 245 13.14 -3.19 -31.15
N GLY A 246 12.68 -4.44 -31.25
CA GLY A 246 11.70 -5.03 -30.33
C GLY A 246 10.24 -4.75 -30.68
N TYR A 247 9.94 -4.38 -31.93
CA TYR A 247 8.56 -4.33 -32.42
C TYR A 247 8.08 -5.73 -32.83
N GLU A 248 6.82 -6.02 -32.54
CA GLU A 248 6.10 -7.13 -33.15
C GLU A 248 5.64 -6.70 -34.55
N VAL A 249 6.18 -7.34 -35.59
CA VAL A 249 5.98 -6.95 -36.99
C VAL A 249 5.12 -7.97 -37.71
N PHE A 250 4.09 -7.48 -38.39
CA PHE A 250 3.16 -8.25 -39.21
C PHE A 250 3.16 -7.69 -40.63
N ARG A 251 3.19 -8.57 -41.62
CA ARG A 251 3.21 -8.17 -43.03
C ARG A 251 2.09 -8.85 -43.80
N LYS A 252 1.46 -8.11 -44.72
CA LYS A 252 0.43 -8.60 -45.63
C LYS A 252 0.59 -7.93 -47.00
N GLY A 253 1.13 -8.68 -47.97
CA GLY A 253 1.43 -8.16 -49.31
C GLY A 253 2.39 -6.95 -49.25
N PRO A 254 2.05 -5.80 -49.87
CA PRO A 254 2.86 -4.59 -49.84
C PRO A 254 2.75 -3.81 -48.53
N SER A 255 1.94 -4.24 -47.56
CA SER A 255 1.74 -3.51 -46.31
C SER A 255 2.39 -4.19 -45.12
N LEU A 256 2.85 -3.37 -44.18
CA LEU A 256 3.43 -3.78 -42.91
C LEU A 256 2.75 -3.02 -41.78
N TYR A 257 2.50 -3.72 -40.68
CA TYR A 257 2.02 -3.17 -39.42
C TYR A 257 2.95 -3.65 -38.31
N ALA A 258 3.40 -2.75 -37.46
CA ALA A 258 4.24 -3.11 -36.33
C ALA A 258 3.79 -2.37 -35.06
N PHE A 259 3.94 -3.00 -33.90
CA PHE A 259 3.68 -2.33 -32.63
C PHE A 259 4.64 -2.75 -31.52
N LYS A 260 4.73 -1.93 -30.47
CA LYS A 260 5.54 -2.15 -29.28
C LYS A 260 4.80 -1.66 -28.04
N GLY A 261 5.10 -2.21 -26.87
CA GLY A 261 4.62 -1.69 -25.59
C GLY A 261 3.13 -1.89 -25.29
N LEU A 262 2.53 -3.02 -25.73
CA LEU A 262 1.13 -3.34 -25.44
C LEU A 262 0.83 -3.42 -23.93
N ALA A 263 1.82 -3.78 -23.10
CA ALA A 263 1.69 -3.84 -21.64
C ALA A 263 1.20 -2.51 -21.03
N GLY A 264 1.65 -1.36 -21.57
CA GLY A 264 1.20 -0.04 -21.12
C GLY A 264 -0.30 0.22 -21.34
N ARG A 265 -0.94 -0.50 -22.27
CA ARG A 265 -2.41 -0.44 -22.47
C ARG A 265 -3.19 -1.27 -21.45
N TYR A 266 -2.59 -2.32 -20.89
CA TYR A 266 -3.19 -3.12 -19.81
C TYR A 266 -3.04 -2.47 -18.43
N ALA A 267 -2.01 -1.65 -18.25
CA ALA A 267 -1.69 -1.05 -16.96
C ALA A 267 -2.86 -0.33 -16.26
N PRO A 268 -3.70 0.50 -16.92
CA PRO A 268 -4.85 1.14 -16.26
C PRO A 268 -5.87 0.16 -15.68
N ILE A 269 -6.07 -1.01 -16.31
CA ILE A 269 -6.92 -2.08 -15.76
C ILE A 269 -6.30 -2.61 -14.47
N GLY A 270 -4.98 -2.81 -14.47
CA GLY A 270 -4.23 -3.22 -13.29
C GLY A 270 -4.32 -2.20 -12.15
N VAL A 271 -4.25 -0.90 -12.46
CA VAL A 271 -4.41 0.19 -11.47
C VAL A 271 -5.80 0.15 -10.83
N HIS A 272 -6.87 -0.01 -11.62
CA HIS A 272 -8.22 -0.13 -11.08
C HIS A 272 -8.37 -1.37 -10.20
N LEU A 273 -7.84 -2.52 -10.64
CA LEU A 273 -7.86 -3.74 -9.85
C LEU A 273 -7.11 -3.56 -8.52
N ALA A 274 -5.92 -2.96 -8.56
CA ALA A 274 -5.14 -2.66 -7.36
C ALA A 274 -5.89 -1.75 -6.39
N MET A 275 -6.56 -0.70 -6.89
CA MET A 275 -7.40 0.18 -6.08
C MET A 275 -8.57 -0.58 -5.45
N LEU A 276 -9.24 -1.47 -6.19
CA LEU A 276 -10.31 -2.32 -5.66
C LEU A 276 -9.81 -3.24 -4.55
N PHE A 277 -8.62 -3.83 -4.69
CA PHE A 277 -7.99 -4.64 -3.64
C PHE A 277 -7.70 -3.81 -2.39
N ILE A 278 -7.14 -2.60 -2.53
CA ILE A 278 -6.89 -1.71 -1.39
C ILE A 278 -8.19 -1.36 -0.68
N MET A 279 -9.24 -0.99 -1.40
CA MET A 279 -10.54 -0.64 -0.83
C MET A 279 -11.20 -1.84 -0.14
N ALA A 280 -11.13 -3.03 -0.74
CA ALA A 280 -11.66 -4.25 -0.15
C ALA A 280 -10.90 -4.64 1.12
N GLY A 281 -9.57 -4.58 1.09
CA GLY A 281 -8.72 -4.83 2.26
C GLY A 281 -8.96 -3.83 3.39
N ALA A 282 -9.09 -2.53 3.07
CA ALA A 282 -9.41 -1.49 4.04
C ALA A 282 -10.81 -1.70 4.65
N THR A 283 -11.81 -2.08 3.84
CA THR A 283 -13.15 -2.43 4.32
C THR A 283 -13.10 -3.62 5.28
N LEU A 284 -12.38 -4.67 4.92
CA LEU A 284 -12.21 -5.86 5.76
C LEU A 284 -11.47 -5.53 7.05
N SER A 285 -10.45 -4.67 7.00
CA SER A 285 -9.76 -4.16 8.19
C SER A 285 -10.72 -3.37 9.10
N ALA A 286 -11.53 -2.47 8.54
CA ALA A 286 -12.45 -1.65 9.32
C ALA A 286 -13.55 -2.48 9.99
N THR A 287 -14.04 -3.53 9.31
CA THR A 287 -15.24 -4.27 9.73
C THR A 287 -14.96 -5.62 10.39
N GLY A 288 -13.78 -6.21 10.17
CA GLY A 288 -13.42 -7.56 10.63
C GLY A 288 -12.20 -7.62 11.57
N SER A 289 -11.66 -6.48 12.00
CA SER A 289 -10.52 -6.43 12.91
C SER A 289 -10.92 -6.43 14.39
N PHE A 290 -9.97 -6.79 15.24
CA PHE A 290 -10.06 -6.63 16.69
C PHE A 290 -8.95 -5.73 17.20
N LYS A 291 -9.24 -4.96 18.26
CA LYS A 291 -8.25 -4.17 19.00
C LYS A 291 -8.50 -4.31 20.50
N GLY A 292 -7.44 -4.42 21.28
CA GLY A 292 -7.45 -4.39 22.74
C GLY A 292 -6.26 -3.63 23.28
N SER A 293 -6.38 -3.12 24.51
CA SER A 293 -5.30 -2.47 25.25
C SER A 293 -5.38 -2.93 26.69
N VAL A 294 -4.25 -3.27 27.31
CA VAL A 294 -4.18 -3.77 28.68
C VAL A 294 -2.89 -3.35 29.38
N ASP A 295 -3.00 -2.92 30.62
CA ASP A 295 -1.86 -2.67 31.51
C ASP A 295 -1.69 -3.84 32.48
N VAL A 296 -0.54 -4.51 32.45
CA VAL A 296 -0.31 -5.74 33.22
C VAL A 296 0.98 -5.61 34.05
N PRO A 297 0.88 -5.68 35.39
CA PRO A 297 2.04 -5.78 36.27
C PRO A 297 2.93 -6.99 35.93
N GLN A 298 4.23 -6.84 36.10
CA GLN A 298 5.14 -7.98 35.98
C GLN A 298 4.76 -9.13 36.94
N GLY A 299 4.88 -10.37 36.47
CA GLY A 299 4.49 -11.58 37.17
C GLY A 299 3.02 -11.97 37.02
N LEU A 300 2.18 -11.16 36.37
CA LEU A 300 0.76 -11.45 36.18
C LEU A 300 0.44 -11.92 34.75
N ASN A 301 -0.77 -12.47 34.62
CA ASN A 301 -1.31 -13.04 33.40
C ASN A 301 -2.55 -12.29 32.93
N PHE A 302 -2.83 -12.40 31.63
CA PHE A 302 -4.14 -12.08 31.07
C PHE A 302 -4.45 -12.99 29.89
N VAL A 303 -5.74 -13.19 29.59
CA VAL A 303 -6.19 -13.92 28.41
C VAL A 303 -6.45 -12.93 27.28
N ILE A 304 -5.99 -13.26 26.06
CA ILE A 304 -6.11 -12.35 24.92
C ILE A 304 -7.58 -12.01 24.61
N GLY A 305 -8.48 -12.98 24.67
CA GLY A 305 -9.92 -12.79 24.40
C GLY A 305 -10.58 -11.75 25.30
N ASP A 306 -10.16 -11.64 26.57
CA ASP A 306 -10.78 -10.75 27.55
C ASP A 306 -10.51 -9.26 27.27
N VAL A 307 -9.38 -8.97 26.62
CA VAL A 307 -8.96 -7.59 26.32
C VAL A 307 -9.35 -7.15 24.90
N MET A 308 -9.66 -8.11 24.03
CA MET A 308 -9.91 -7.85 22.60
C MET A 308 -11.36 -7.46 22.34
N LYS A 309 -11.55 -6.29 21.74
CA LYS A 309 -12.88 -5.79 21.32
C LYS A 309 -13.02 -5.85 19.79
N PRO A 310 -14.17 -6.31 19.27
CA PRO A 310 -14.43 -6.28 17.84
C PRO A 310 -14.57 -4.83 17.35
N LYS A 311 -14.02 -4.51 16.18
CA LYS A 311 -14.19 -3.18 15.56
C LYS A 311 -15.45 -3.07 14.70
N GLY A 312 -15.99 -4.19 14.24
CA GLY A 312 -17.17 -4.19 13.38
C GLY A 312 -17.89 -5.53 13.31
N VAL A 313 -18.99 -5.54 12.54
CA VAL A 313 -19.94 -6.66 12.48
C VAL A 313 -19.41 -7.93 11.81
N LEU A 314 -18.30 -7.84 11.08
CA LEU A 314 -17.67 -8.97 10.39
C LEU A 314 -16.53 -9.60 11.21
N SER A 315 -16.37 -9.18 12.47
CA SER A 315 -15.28 -9.63 13.34
C SER A 315 -15.60 -11.03 13.89
N ILE A 316 -14.78 -12.02 13.52
CA ILE A 316 -14.90 -13.40 13.98
C ILE A 316 -13.71 -13.70 14.89
N ALA A 317 -13.96 -14.05 16.15
CA ALA A 317 -12.93 -14.33 17.12
C ALA A 317 -12.17 -15.62 16.75
N PRO A 318 -10.85 -15.57 16.54
CA PRO A 318 -10.04 -16.74 16.25
C PRO A 318 -9.66 -17.52 17.53
N ASP A 319 -9.39 -18.82 17.40
CA ASP A 319 -9.09 -19.72 18.53
C ASP A 319 -7.90 -19.26 19.40
N VAL A 320 -6.96 -18.52 18.81
CA VAL A 320 -5.81 -17.92 19.50
C VAL A 320 -6.22 -16.95 20.61
N PHE A 321 -7.48 -16.50 20.67
CA PHE A 321 -7.99 -15.66 21.77
C PHE A 321 -7.99 -16.38 23.12
N ASN A 322 -7.97 -17.72 23.13
CA ASN A 322 -7.83 -18.53 24.35
C ASN A 322 -6.38 -18.67 24.83
N THR A 323 -5.43 -17.93 24.24
CA THR A 323 -4.02 -17.93 24.67
C THR A 323 -3.86 -17.03 25.89
N GLU A 324 -3.21 -17.54 26.92
CA GLU A 324 -2.80 -16.77 28.10
C GLU A 324 -1.44 -16.14 27.86
N VAL A 325 -1.28 -14.88 28.24
CA VAL A 325 -0.03 -14.13 28.14
C VAL A 325 0.46 -13.83 29.55
N HIS A 326 1.64 -14.34 29.89
CA HIS A 326 2.35 -14.03 31.13
C HIS A 326 3.38 -12.94 30.88
N VAL A 327 3.38 -11.91 31.73
CA VAL A 327 4.42 -10.88 31.75
C VAL A 327 5.54 -11.34 32.68
N ASN A 328 6.58 -11.96 32.14
CA ASN A 328 7.72 -12.41 32.95
C ASN A 328 8.42 -11.23 33.62
N ARG A 329 8.64 -10.15 32.86
CA ARG A 329 9.36 -8.97 33.32
C ARG A 329 9.07 -7.75 32.46
N PHE A 330 9.01 -6.60 33.09
CA PHE A 330 9.05 -5.30 32.43
C PHE A 330 10.29 -4.53 32.89
N TYR A 331 11.02 -3.90 31.97
CA TYR A 331 12.16 -3.06 32.32
C TYR A 331 12.43 -1.96 31.29
N MET A 332 13.15 -0.94 31.73
CA MET A 332 13.47 0.25 30.96
C MET A 332 14.99 0.39 30.84
N GLU A 333 15.45 0.78 29.66
CA GLU A 333 16.83 1.22 29.43
C GLU A 333 16.86 2.74 29.43
N TYR A 334 17.95 3.30 29.95
CA TYR A 334 18.14 4.73 30.12
C TYR A 334 19.45 5.14 29.46
N TYR A 335 19.48 6.36 28.91
CA TYR A 335 20.72 7.00 28.53
C TYR A 335 21.52 7.43 29.76
N ASP A 336 22.80 7.75 29.58
CA ASP A 336 23.64 8.30 30.65
C ASP A 336 23.10 9.62 31.21
N SER A 337 22.29 10.35 30.44
CA SER A 337 21.56 11.55 30.87
C SER A 337 20.44 11.27 31.88
N GLY A 338 20.03 10.00 32.05
CA GLY A 338 18.90 9.58 32.87
C GLY A 338 17.56 9.58 32.14
N GLU A 339 17.51 9.96 30.85
CA GLU A 339 16.30 9.86 30.04
C GLU A 339 16.05 8.42 29.59
N VAL A 340 14.77 8.04 29.45
CA VAL A 340 14.39 6.71 28.99
C VAL A 340 14.74 6.54 27.51
N SER A 341 15.52 5.51 27.20
CA SER A 341 15.89 5.14 25.83
C SER A 341 14.93 4.12 25.23
N GLN A 342 14.53 3.11 26.01
CA GLN A 342 13.73 2.00 25.49
C GLN A 342 12.94 1.29 26.59
N PHE A 343 11.82 0.68 26.19
CA PHE A 343 10.95 -0.14 27.04
C PHE A 343 10.96 -1.58 26.56
N TYR A 344 11.10 -2.53 27.48
CA TYR A 344 11.12 -3.96 27.17
C TYR A 344 10.09 -4.71 28.00
N SER A 345 9.42 -5.65 27.35
CA SER A 345 8.45 -6.55 27.98
C SER A 345 8.77 -7.97 27.58
N ASP A 346 9.14 -8.81 28.56
CA ASP A 346 9.42 -10.22 28.34
C ASP A 346 8.15 -11.05 28.52
N LEU A 347 7.61 -11.59 27.43
CA LEU A 347 6.30 -12.22 27.39
C LEU A 347 6.40 -13.71 27.08
N SER A 348 5.65 -14.53 27.81
CA SER A 348 5.42 -15.95 27.51
C SER A 348 3.96 -16.19 27.18
N LEU A 349 3.70 -16.97 26.13
CA LEU A 349 2.38 -17.34 25.66
C LEU A 349 2.12 -18.79 26.02
N PHE A 350 0.95 -19.08 26.58
CA PHE A 350 0.52 -20.42 26.97
C PHE A 350 -0.76 -20.79 26.24
N ASN A 351 -0.83 -22.03 25.76
CA ASN A 351 -2.07 -22.59 25.21
C ASN A 351 -3.03 -23.02 26.34
N LEU A 352 -4.23 -23.49 25.95
CA LEU A 352 -5.25 -24.02 26.88
C LEU A 352 -4.75 -25.18 27.76
N ASP A 353 -3.73 -25.93 27.33
CA ASP A 353 -3.15 -27.03 28.09
C ASP A 353 -2.07 -26.57 29.09
N GLY A 354 -1.82 -25.26 29.20
CA GLY A 354 -0.78 -24.68 30.04
C GLY A 354 0.65 -24.85 29.49
N LYS A 355 0.80 -25.25 28.23
CA LYS A 355 2.11 -25.40 27.58
C LYS A 355 2.56 -24.05 27.00
N GLU A 356 3.79 -23.66 27.31
CA GLU A 356 4.44 -22.50 26.69
C GLU A 356 4.61 -22.74 25.18
N VAL A 357 3.95 -21.91 24.36
CA VAL A 357 3.99 -21.99 22.89
C VAL A 357 4.97 -21.01 22.27
N MET A 358 5.28 -19.92 22.96
CA MET A 358 6.21 -18.90 22.50
C MET A 358 6.67 -18.02 23.67
N ARG A 359 7.94 -17.64 23.69
CA ARG A 359 8.46 -16.55 24.53
C ARG A 359 9.22 -15.56 23.68
N LYS A 360 8.99 -14.27 23.90
CA LYS A 360 9.71 -13.20 23.22
C LYS A 360 9.76 -11.96 24.10
N THR A 361 10.94 -11.36 24.19
CA THR A 361 11.11 -10.00 24.70
C THR A 361 10.82 -9.00 23.58
N ILE A 362 9.77 -8.20 23.76
CA ILE A 362 9.37 -7.15 22.81
C ILE A 362 9.86 -5.78 23.26
N LYS A 363 9.90 -4.84 22.33
CA LYS A 363 10.20 -3.43 22.58
C LYS A 363 9.42 -2.52 21.62
N VAL A 364 9.53 -1.21 21.79
CA VAL A 364 8.91 -0.26 20.86
C VAL A 364 9.41 -0.54 19.44
N ASN A 365 8.48 -0.65 18.49
CA ASN A 365 8.69 -1.04 17.09
C ASN A 365 9.12 -2.49 16.80
N ASP A 366 9.25 -3.36 17.81
CA ASP A 366 9.52 -4.80 17.64
C ASP A 366 8.46 -5.65 18.39
N PRO A 367 7.28 -5.84 17.78
CA PRO A 367 6.16 -6.51 18.42
C PRO A 367 6.27 -8.04 18.40
N LEU A 368 5.47 -8.70 19.24
CA LEU A 368 5.24 -10.15 19.18
C LEU A 368 4.12 -10.45 18.21
N ARG A 369 4.30 -11.46 17.34
CA ARG A 369 3.29 -11.90 16.37
C ARG A 369 3.02 -13.39 16.55
N TYR A 370 1.78 -13.75 16.84
CA TYR A 370 1.38 -15.14 17.05
C TYR A 370 -0.09 -15.35 16.64
N GLY A 371 -0.36 -16.39 15.83
CA GLY A 371 -1.72 -16.75 15.42
C GLY A 371 -2.53 -15.63 14.74
N GLY A 372 -1.88 -14.69 14.05
CA GLY A 372 -2.55 -13.53 13.44
C GLY A 372 -2.74 -12.31 14.36
N ILE A 373 -2.41 -12.46 15.64
CA ILE A 373 -2.40 -11.37 16.64
C ILE A 373 -1.03 -10.73 16.64
N THR A 374 -1.00 -9.40 16.76
CA THR A 374 0.22 -8.63 17.03
C THR A 374 0.08 -7.91 18.37
N ILE A 375 1.04 -8.12 19.26
CA ILE A 375 1.13 -7.50 20.59
C ILE A 375 2.26 -6.47 20.55
N TYR A 376 1.90 -5.21 20.76
CA TYR A 376 2.80 -4.07 20.76
C TYR A 376 3.06 -3.60 22.17
N GLN A 377 4.29 -3.20 22.45
CA GLN A 377 4.57 -2.42 23.64
C GLN A 377 4.29 -0.94 23.34
N THR A 378 3.29 -0.37 24.02
CA THR A 378 2.79 0.99 23.76
C THR A 378 2.84 1.89 24.97
N ASP A 379 2.75 1.35 26.18
CA ASP A 379 2.82 2.14 27.40
C ASP A 379 3.46 1.39 28.58
N TRP A 380 3.58 2.05 29.72
CA TRP A 380 4.09 1.47 30.96
C TRP A 380 3.43 2.10 32.19
N GLY A 381 3.51 1.41 33.32
CA GLY A 381 3.05 1.94 34.59
C GLY A 381 3.91 1.51 35.77
N PHE A 382 3.53 2.01 36.94
CA PHE A 382 4.14 1.68 38.22
C PHE A 382 3.04 1.07 39.11
N SER A 383 3.16 -0.21 39.40
CA SER A 383 2.11 -0.96 40.12
C SER A 383 2.32 -0.95 41.63
N ALA A 384 3.53 -1.27 42.09
CA ALA A 384 3.81 -1.39 43.51
C ALA A 384 5.26 -1.12 43.85
N LEU A 385 5.50 -0.56 45.03
CA LEU A 385 6.84 -0.40 45.60
C LEU A 385 7.03 -1.41 46.71
N SER A 386 8.07 -2.23 46.62
CA SER A 386 8.42 -3.23 47.63
C SER A 386 9.37 -2.61 48.65
N VAL A 387 8.92 -2.46 49.89
CA VAL A 387 9.62 -1.71 50.94
C VAL A 387 9.79 -2.57 52.18
N LYS A 388 10.98 -2.55 52.79
CA LYS A 388 11.24 -3.06 54.14
C LYS A 388 11.39 -1.92 55.14
N LYS A 389 10.85 -2.11 56.33
CA LYS A 389 10.91 -1.18 57.46
C LYS A 389 11.56 -1.89 58.64
N ASN A 390 12.71 -1.40 59.13
CA ASN A 390 13.44 -1.96 60.26
C ASN A 390 13.72 -3.48 60.12
N GLY A 391 13.96 -3.95 58.90
CA GLY A 391 14.13 -5.38 58.59
C GLY A 391 12.83 -6.19 58.43
N GLU A 392 11.67 -5.62 58.76
CA GLU A 392 10.36 -6.23 58.55
C GLU A 392 9.83 -5.94 57.13
N GLY A 393 9.10 -6.90 56.54
CA GLY A 393 8.60 -6.85 55.17
C GLY A 393 9.17 -7.97 54.27
N PRO A 394 9.06 -7.87 52.93
CA PRO A 394 8.64 -6.68 52.18
C PRO A 394 7.14 -6.39 52.23
N PHE A 395 6.81 -5.11 52.40
CA PHE A 395 5.48 -4.57 52.17
C PHE A 395 5.37 -4.09 50.73
N ASN A 396 4.41 -4.63 49.97
CA ASN A 396 4.12 -4.18 48.61
C ASN A 396 3.09 -3.05 48.65
N LEU A 397 3.59 -1.83 48.65
CA LEU A 397 2.76 -0.63 48.68
C LEU A 397 2.21 -0.35 47.28
N ALA A 398 0.89 -0.32 47.14
CA ALA A 398 0.26 0.05 45.88
C ALA A 398 0.64 1.49 45.51
N VAL A 399 0.94 1.70 44.23
CA VAL A 399 1.36 2.99 43.70
C VAL A 399 0.24 3.55 42.82
N ALA A 400 -0.08 4.83 42.99
CA ALA A 400 -1.14 5.48 42.24
C ALA A 400 -0.57 6.59 41.34
N PRO A 401 -1.08 6.77 40.10
CA PRO A 401 -0.74 7.92 39.28
C PRO A 401 -1.32 9.20 39.88
N LEU A 402 -0.51 10.24 39.98
CA LEU A 402 -0.89 11.56 40.47
C LEU A 402 -1.14 12.49 39.29
N LYS A 403 -2.29 13.17 39.29
CA LYS A 403 -2.63 14.17 38.27
C LYS A 403 -1.86 15.46 38.55
N ILE A 404 -0.94 15.81 37.65
CA ILE A 404 -0.28 17.12 37.60
C ILE A 404 -0.69 17.81 36.29
N ASN A 405 -0.64 19.13 36.25
CA ASN A 405 -0.74 19.87 34.98
C ASN A 405 0.38 19.44 34.01
N GLY A 406 0.04 18.59 33.03
CA GLY A 406 0.92 18.13 31.94
C GLY A 406 1.16 16.61 31.88
N ASP A 407 1.78 16.15 30.80
CA ASP A 407 2.04 14.72 30.48
C ASP A 407 3.23 14.10 31.22
N LYS A 408 3.45 14.46 32.49
CA LYS A 408 4.52 13.83 33.30
C LYS A 408 3.90 12.79 34.21
N LYS A 409 4.08 11.51 33.86
CA LYS A 409 3.74 10.37 34.72
C LYS A 409 4.46 10.51 36.06
N LEU A 410 3.72 10.96 37.07
CA LEU A 410 4.16 10.97 38.45
C LEU A 410 3.33 9.94 39.20
N TYR A 411 4.02 9.16 40.00
CA TYR A 411 3.46 8.12 40.81
C TYR A 411 3.72 8.42 42.28
N GLY A 412 2.74 8.10 43.13
CA GLY A 412 2.83 8.30 44.56
C GLY A 412 2.37 7.08 45.34
N THR A 413 3.02 6.83 46.47
CA THR A 413 2.57 5.89 47.48
C THR A 413 2.88 6.41 48.87
N PHE A 414 2.31 5.77 49.88
CA PHE A 414 2.40 6.20 51.27
C PHE A 414 2.60 5.00 52.19
N LEU A 415 3.64 5.04 53.01
CA LEU A 415 3.91 4.05 54.04
C LEU A 415 3.46 4.59 55.41
N PRO A 416 2.37 4.08 55.99
CA PRO A 416 1.96 4.48 57.34
C PRO A 416 3.01 4.04 58.37
N LEU A 417 3.33 4.91 59.33
CA LEU A 417 4.30 4.60 60.39
C LEU A 417 3.63 4.24 61.73
N GLU A 418 2.38 4.65 61.93
CA GLU A 418 1.53 4.36 63.09
C GLU A 418 0.24 3.67 62.62
N ASP A 419 -0.29 2.75 63.44
CA ASP A 419 -1.59 2.14 63.18
C ASP A 419 -2.70 3.19 63.36
N ALA A 420 -3.64 3.26 62.42
CA ALA A 420 -4.79 4.15 62.55
C ALA A 420 -5.65 3.70 63.74
N ASP A 421 -5.82 4.57 64.74
CA ASP A 421 -6.73 4.31 65.86
C ASP A 421 -8.17 4.23 65.32
N PRO A 422 -8.81 3.05 65.34
CA PRO A 422 -10.15 2.86 64.79
C PRO A 422 -11.22 3.63 65.54
N SER A 423 -10.92 4.16 66.74
CA SER A 423 -11.84 4.96 67.55
C SER A 423 -11.83 6.46 67.20
N ASN A 424 -10.88 6.92 66.38
CA ASN A 424 -10.66 8.35 66.12
C ASN A 424 -10.60 8.66 64.62
N LEU A 425 -11.78 8.86 64.01
CA LEU A 425 -11.97 9.09 62.57
C LEU A 425 -11.24 10.34 62.03
N ASN A 426 -10.74 11.22 62.90
CA ASN A 426 -10.03 12.46 62.55
C ASN A 426 -8.51 12.39 62.77
N SER A 427 -7.95 11.24 63.19
CA SER A 427 -6.49 11.12 63.32
C SER A 427 -5.83 11.10 61.94
N LYS A 428 -5.03 12.12 61.62
CA LYS A 428 -4.21 12.13 60.39
C LYS A 428 -3.15 11.06 60.51
N VAL A 429 -3.28 9.97 59.76
CA VAL A 429 -2.26 8.92 59.68
C VAL A 429 -0.94 9.53 59.25
N LYS A 430 0.07 9.47 60.13
CA LYS A 430 1.43 9.93 59.82
C LYS A 430 2.22 8.82 59.16
N GLY A 431 3.02 9.18 58.17
CA GLY A 431 3.77 8.20 57.38
C GLY A 431 4.73 8.86 56.40
N ILE A 432 5.42 8.00 55.66
CA ILE A 432 6.44 8.41 54.69
C ILE A 432 5.78 8.46 53.31
N SER A 433 5.86 9.62 52.67
CA SER A 433 5.36 9.78 51.30
C SER A 433 6.48 9.49 50.31
N MET A 434 6.18 8.69 49.29
CA MET A 434 7.15 8.31 48.27
C MET A 434 6.62 8.69 46.90
N LEU A 435 7.45 9.39 46.12
CA LEU A 435 7.12 9.86 44.78
C LEU A 435 8.12 9.31 43.76
N ALA A 436 7.64 8.92 42.59
CA ALA A 436 8.47 8.38 41.53
C ALA A 436 8.02 8.86 40.15
N ARG A 437 8.98 9.15 39.26
CA ARG A 437 8.72 9.45 37.84
C ARG A 437 9.14 8.32 36.91
N ASP A 438 9.91 7.37 37.44
CA ASP A 438 10.42 6.19 36.78
C ASP A 438 10.59 5.07 37.82
N LEU A 439 11.08 3.91 37.40
CA LEU A 439 11.33 2.77 38.29
C LEU A 439 12.71 2.83 38.99
N GLN A 440 13.58 3.78 38.63
CA GLN A 440 14.95 3.86 39.13
C GLN A 440 15.09 4.78 40.34
N SER A 441 14.32 5.86 40.41
CA SER A 441 14.52 6.95 41.37
C SER A 441 13.24 7.21 42.17
N ILE A 442 13.28 6.84 43.45
CA ILE A 442 12.18 7.07 44.39
C ILE A 442 12.57 8.19 45.33
N VAL A 443 11.76 9.24 45.36
CA VAL A 443 11.92 10.40 46.24
C VAL A 443 11.13 10.17 47.51
N LEU A 444 11.76 10.35 48.68
CA LEU A 444 11.15 10.13 49.99
C LEU A 444 10.98 11.44 50.74
N TYR A 445 9.80 11.61 51.34
CA TYR A 445 9.43 12.71 52.21
C TYR A 445 9.04 12.17 53.59
N ASP A 446 9.44 12.86 54.65
CA ASP A 446 9.09 12.50 56.02
C ASP A 446 7.62 12.78 56.37
N GLN A 447 7.25 12.53 57.63
CA GLN A 447 5.89 12.74 58.15
C GLN A 447 5.42 14.19 58.10
N ASP A 448 6.34 15.16 58.04
CA ASP A 448 6.03 16.59 57.96
C ASP A 448 6.06 17.10 56.50
N GLY A 449 6.29 16.20 55.54
CA GLY A 449 6.37 16.52 54.12
C GLY A 449 7.70 17.14 53.70
N LYS A 450 8.75 17.07 54.54
CA LYS A 450 10.08 17.55 54.20
C LYS A 450 10.83 16.51 53.39
N PHE A 451 11.52 16.96 52.34
CA PHE A 451 12.35 16.10 51.51
C PHE A 451 13.49 15.51 52.34
N VAL A 452 13.63 14.19 52.32
CA VAL A 452 14.72 13.47 53.02
C VAL A 452 15.80 13.04 52.04
N GLY A 453 15.41 12.50 50.89
CA GLY A 453 16.38 12.03 49.91
C GLY A 453 15.79 11.23 48.76
N VAL A 454 16.68 10.72 47.92
CA VAL A 454 16.34 9.84 46.79
C VAL A 454 17.01 8.48 47.03
N ARG A 455 16.28 7.40 46.75
CA ARG A 455 16.80 6.03 46.77
C ARG A 455 16.52 5.33 45.45
N ARG A 456 17.48 4.49 45.06
CA ARG A 456 17.36 3.63 43.89
C ARG A 456 17.13 2.20 44.36
N PRO A 457 16.08 1.49 43.90
CA PRO A 457 15.87 0.09 44.31
C PRO A 457 17.10 -0.80 44.03
N SER A 458 17.86 -0.49 42.98
CA SER A 458 19.08 -1.21 42.62
C SER A 458 20.24 -1.02 43.60
N SER A 459 20.28 0.06 44.40
CA SER A 459 21.38 0.29 45.34
C SER A 459 21.30 -0.59 46.58
N LYS A 460 20.09 -1.08 46.93
CA LYS A 460 19.83 -1.86 48.15
C LYS A 460 20.34 -1.20 49.44
N LEU A 461 20.49 0.13 49.43
CA LEU A 461 20.96 0.90 50.57
C LEU A 461 19.77 1.47 51.35
N PRO A 462 19.70 1.28 52.68
CA PRO A 462 18.64 1.84 53.50
C PRO A 462 18.75 3.37 53.63
N ILE A 463 17.68 3.99 54.10
CA ILE A 463 17.62 5.39 54.53
C ILE A 463 16.92 5.48 55.88
N GLU A 464 17.51 6.21 56.82
CA GLU A 464 16.85 6.49 58.09
C GLU A 464 15.91 7.68 57.95
N ILE A 465 14.66 7.49 58.33
CA ILE A 465 13.62 8.53 58.34
C ILE A 465 12.91 8.44 59.69
N ASN A 466 13.04 9.49 60.52
CA ASN A 466 12.41 9.59 61.83
C ASN A 466 12.64 8.35 62.72
N GLY A 467 13.87 7.83 62.75
CA GLY A 467 14.25 6.64 63.52
C GLY A 467 13.81 5.30 62.95
N ASN A 468 13.23 5.27 61.74
CA ASN A 468 12.93 4.05 61.02
C ASN A 468 13.92 3.86 59.86
N GLU A 469 14.50 2.67 59.76
CA GLU A 469 15.31 2.22 58.64
C GLU A 469 14.39 1.77 57.50
N ILE A 470 14.41 2.49 56.39
CA ILE A 470 13.59 2.20 55.21
C ILE A 470 14.49 1.70 54.09
N LEU A 471 14.20 0.52 53.58
CA LEU A 471 14.87 -0.06 52.42
C LEU A 471 13.87 -0.24 51.29
N ILE A 472 14.15 0.37 50.14
CA ILE A 472 13.40 0.11 48.91
C ILE A 472 14.02 -1.09 48.23
N GLU A 473 13.33 -2.23 48.27
CA GLU A 473 13.82 -3.46 47.67
C GLU A 473 13.60 -3.47 46.16
N ASP A 474 12.39 -3.18 45.70
CA ASP A 474 12.08 -3.27 44.27
C ASP A 474 10.99 -2.29 43.84
N ALA A 475 11.01 -1.94 42.56
CA ALA A 475 10.00 -1.13 41.89
C ALA A 475 9.29 -2.00 40.86
N ILE A 476 8.06 -2.42 41.18
CA ILE A 476 7.27 -3.31 40.35
C ILE A 476 6.54 -2.47 39.30
N GLY A 477 7.05 -2.51 38.08
CA GLY A 477 6.42 -1.87 36.92
C GLY A 477 5.34 -2.74 36.26
N SER A 478 4.52 -2.09 35.45
CA SER A 478 3.58 -2.72 34.52
C SER A 478 3.92 -2.37 33.08
N THR A 479 3.62 -3.30 32.18
CA THR A 479 3.68 -3.10 30.74
C THR A 479 2.29 -2.76 30.21
N GLY A 480 2.20 -1.75 29.35
CA GLY A 480 0.99 -1.39 28.61
C GLY A 480 1.04 -1.93 27.20
N LEU A 481 0.20 -2.92 26.92
CA LEU A 481 0.21 -3.68 25.68
C LEU A 481 -1.01 -3.34 24.82
N ASP A 482 -0.77 -3.03 23.54
CA ASP A 482 -1.81 -2.96 22.52
C ASP A 482 -1.83 -4.24 21.70
N LEU A 483 -2.99 -4.89 21.63
CA LEU A 483 -3.22 -6.10 20.86
C LEU A 483 -4.07 -5.76 19.63
N LYS A 484 -3.67 -6.27 18.46
CA LYS A 484 -4.40 -6.07 17.21
C LYS A 484 -4.45 -7.35 16.38
N THR A 485 -5.62 -7.62 15.80
CA THR A 485 -5.82 -8.61 14.73
C THR A 485 -6.45 -7.92 13.54
N ASP A 486 -5.85 -8.06 12.35
CA ASP A 486 -6.30 -7.35 11.14
C ASP A 486 -6.20 -8.22 9.88
N PRO A 487 -7.32 -8.81 9.42
CA PRO A 487 -7.34 -9.65 8.22
C PRO A 487 -7.21 -8.84 6.92
N GLY A 488 -7.42 -7.52 6.96
CA GLY A 488 -7.37 -6.66 5.78
C GLY A 488 -5.94 -6.29 5.35
N VAL A 489 -5.01 -6.25 6.30
CA VAL A 489 -3.62 -5.80 6.08
C VAL A 489 -2.91 -6.51 4.91
N PRO A 490 -2.94 -7.85 4.78
CA PRO A 490 -2.30 -8.54 3.65
C PRO A 490 -2.88 -8.14 2.29
N ILE A 491 -4.20 -7.96 2.22
CA ILE A 491 -4.91 -7.57 0.98
C ILE A 491 -4.53 -6.15 0.58
N VAL A 492 -4.47 -5.22 1.56
CA VAL A 492 -4.04 -3.84 1.31
C VAL A 492 -2.61 -3.81 0.80
N TYR A 493 -1.68 -4.55 1.41
CA TYR A 493 -0.29 -4.60 0.93
C TYR A 493 -0.16 -5.22 -0.46
N ALA A 494 -0.91 -6.28 -0.75
CA ALA A 494 -0.95 -6.86 -2.08
C ALA A 494 -1.48 -5.85 -3.12
N GLY A 495 -2.56 -5.13 -2.78
CA GLY A 495 -3.10 -4.06 -3.61
C GLY A 495 -2.10 -2.92 -3.83
N PHE A 496 -1.38 -2.48 -2.79
CA PHE A 496 -0.37 -1.45 -2.91
C PHE A 496 0.81 -1.89 -3.79
N GLY A 497 1.31 -3.12 -3.62
CA GLY A 497 2.35 -3.69 -4.48
C GLY A 497 1.91 -3.78 -5.94
N ALA A 498 0.67 -4.23 -6.19
CA ALA A 498 0.08 -4.25 -7.52
C ALA A 498 -0.06 -2.85 -8.11
N LEU A 499 -0.45 -1.85 -7.30
CA LEU A 499 -0.58 -0.46 -7.72
C LEU A 499 0.77 0.11 -8.16
N MET A 500 1.82 -0.10 -7.37
CA MET A 500 3.18 0.33 -7.71
C MET A 500 3.64 -0.28 -9.04
N LEU A 501 3.53 -1.61 -9.17
CA LEU A 501 3.95 -2.34 -10.36
C LEU A 501 3.19 -1.87 -11.61
N THR A 502 1.86 -1.81 -11.53
CA THR A 502 1.01 -1.44 -12.67
C THR A 502 1.18 0.02 -13.05
N THR A 503 1.45 0.90 -12.08
CA THR A 503 1.81 2.30 -12.35
C THR A 503 3.13 2.40 -13.11
N CYS A 504 4.16 1.66 -12.72
CA CYS A 504 5.42 1.60 -13.48
C CYS A 504 5.20 1.11 -14.92
N ILE A 505 4.40 0.05 -15.11
CA ILE A 505 4.06 -0.46 -16.45
C ILE A 505 3.27 0.58 -17.26
N SER A 506 2.48 1.44 -16.61
CA SER A 506 1.67 2.48 -17.29
C SER A 506 2.51 3.55 -17.99
N TYR A 507 3.78 3.71 -17.61
CA TYR A 507 4.71 4.61 -18.28
C TYR A 507 5.24 4.05 -19.61
N LEU A 508 5.05 2.76 -19.88
CA LEU A 508 5.45 2.18 -21.16
C LEU A 508 4.57 2.72 -22.29
N SER A 509 5.22 3.36 -23.27
CA SER A 509 4.57 3.86 -24.48
C SER A 509 4.12 2.70 -25.37
N HIS A 510 2.90 2.81 -25.90
CA HIS A 510 2.39 1.94 -26.95
C HIS A 510 2.52 2.64 -28.29
N SER A 511 3.49 2.18 -29.07
CA SER A 511 3.82 2.71 -30.40
C SER A 511 3.29 1.78 -31.49
N GLN A 512 2.75 2.36 -32.56
CA GLN A 512 2.22 1.65 -33.73
C GLN A 512 2.82 2.27 -34.99
N ILE A 513 3.21 1.42 -35.93
CA ILE A 513 3.85 1.78 -37.19
C ILE A 513 3.10 1.08 -38.33
N TRP A 514 2.88 1.83 -39.40
CA TRP A 514 2.37 1.34 -40.68
C TRP A 514 3.40 1.64 -41.75
N ALA A 515 3.61 0.70 -42.67
CA ALA A 515 4.36 0.96 -43.88
C ALA A 515 3.67 0.36 -45.10
N LEU A 516 3.86 0.99 -46.26
CA LEU A 516 3.35 0.53 -47.55
C LEU A 516 4.46 0.63 -48.59
N GLN A 517 4.72 -0.46 -49.29
CA GLN A 517 5.59 -0.51 -50.46
C GLN A 517 4.80 0.00 -51.67
N ASP A 518 5.26 1.10 -52.25
CA ASP A 518 4.74 1.67 -53.50
C ASP A 518 5.87 1.74 -54.53
N GLY A 519 5.93 0.73 -55.40
CA GLY A 519 7.07 0.55 -56.30
C GLY A 519 8.38 0.38 -55.54
N SER A 520 9.35 1.26 -55.80
CA SER A 520 10.65 1.30 -55.11
C SER A 520 10.66 2.13 -53.84
N THR A 521 9.56 2.79 -53.49
CA THR A 521 9.47 3.68 -52.32
C THR A 521 8.69 2.99 -51.19
N VAL A 522 9.15 3.15 -49.95
CA VAL A 522 8.42 2.71 -48.76
C VAL A 522 7.90 3.93 -48.02
N VAL A 523 6.57 4.06 -47.95
CA VAL A 523 5.92 5.11 -47.17
C VAL A 523 5.70 4.58 -45.75
N VAL A 524 6.28 5.24 -44.76
CA VAL A 524 6.22 4.85 -43.35
C VAL A 524 5.47 5.91 -42.55
N GLY A 525 4.68 5.48 -41.59
CA GLY A 525 3.99 6.37 -40.67
C GLY A 525 3.78 5.71 -39.33
N GLY A 526 3.77 6.50 -38.28
CA GLY A 526 3.72 5.99 -36.92
C GLY A 526 2.96 6.91 -35.98
N LYS A 527 2.47 6.32 -34.90
CA LYS A 527 1.89 7.06 -33.79
C LYS A 527 2.23 6.39 -32.46
N THR A 528 2.30 7.18 -31.40
CA THR A 528 2.48 6.69 -30.04
C THR A 528 1.49 7.36 -29.10
N ASN A 529 1.10 6.69 -28.02
CA ASN A 529 0.25 7.31 -27.00
C ASN A 529 1.01 8.27 -26.08
N ARG A 530 2.33 8.12 -25.95
CA ARG A 530 3.20 8.84 -25.00
C ARG A 530 4.61 8.98 -25.59
N ALA A 531 5.43 9.87 -25.01
CA ALA A 531 6.82 10.10 -25.43
C ALA A 531 6.96 10.36 -26.95
N LYS A 532 6.15 11.29 -27.48
CA LYS A 532 6.08 11.57 -28.93
C LYS A 532 7.43 11.97 -29.54
N LEU A 533 8.21 12.80 -28.83
CA LEU A 533 9.52 13.26 -29.29
C LEU A 533 10.53 12.10 -29.37
N GLU A 534 10.65 11.33 -28.28
CA GLU A 534 11.53 10.15 -28.23
C GLU A 534 11.15 9.11 -29.29
N PHE A 535 9.85 8.93 -29.55
CA PHE A 535 9.38 8.07 -30.63
C PHE A 535 9.81 8.58 -32.00
N SER A 536 9.70 9.87 -32.29
CA SER A 536 10.16 10.44 -33.56
C SER A 536 11.68 10.30 -33.74
N GLU A 537 12.46 10.51 -32.69
CA GLU A 537 13.93 10.30 -32.72
C GLU A 537 14.30 8.83 -32.92
N GLU A 538 13.63 7.91 -32.20
CA GLU A 538 13.79 6.46 -32.39
C GLU A 538 13.46 6.08 -33.83
N MET A 539 12.36 6.61 -34.38
CA MET A 539 11.95 6.33 -35.76
C MET A 539 12.97 6.82 -36.78
N ASN A 540 13.43 8.07 -36.71
CA ASN A 540 14.46 8.57 -37.63
C ASN A 540 15.70 7.68 -37.60
N ARG A 541 16.20 7.33 -36.40
CA ARG A 541 17.35 6.45 -36.23
C ARG A 541 17.15 5.05 -36.79
N LEU A 542 15.91 4.54 -36.79
CA LEU A 542 15.58 3.24 -37.36
C LEU A 542 15.46 3.30 -38.88
N LEU A 543 14.87 4.38 -39.42
CA LEU A 543 14.73 4.59 -40.85
C LEU A 543 16.09 4.82 -41.53
N ASP A 544 17.02 5.53 -40.89
CA ASP A 544 18.40 5.75 -41.37
C ASP A 544 19.20 4.45 -41.54
N LYS A 545 18.77 3.35 -40.90
CA LYS A 545 19.43 2.04 -41.00
C LYS A 545 18.89 1.19 -42.14
N VAL A 546 17.82 1.62 -42.79
CA VAL A 546 17.21 0.88 -43.90
C VAL A 546 18.14 1.03 -45.12
N PRO A 547 18.64 -0.08 -45.69
CA PRO A 547 19.55 0.00 -46.83
C PRO A 547 18.80 0.50 -48.08
N GLU A 548 19.48 1.32 -48.87
CA GLU A 548 19.01 1.70 -50.20
C GLU A 548 19.27 0.55 -51.20
N LEU A 549 18.23 0.18 -51.95
CA LEU A 549 18.28 -0.71 -53.09
C LEU A 549 18.98 0.01 -54.25
N ILE A 550 20.27 -0.29 -54.44
CA ILE A 550 21.03 0.15 -55.61
C ILE A 550 20.52 -0.63 -56.82
N GLY A 551 20.03 0.08 -57.84
CA GLY A 551 19.58 -0.53 -59.09
C GLY A 551 20.75 -1.16 -59.84
N ALA A 552 20.52 -2.31 -60.48
CA ALA A 552 21.53 -3.06 -61.25
C ALA A 552 22.19 -2.29 -62.42
N ASN A 553 21.74 -1.07 -62.73
CA ASN A 553 22.22 -0.27 -63.87
C ASN A 553 23.40 0.67 -63.57
N GLU A 554 23.78 0.93 -62.32
CA GLU A 554 24.96 1.76 -62.03
C GLU A 554 26.29 1.03 -62.26
N ASN A 555 26.30 -0.31 -62.18
CA ASN A 555 27.50 -1.12 -62.43
C ASN A 555 27.90 -1.23 -63.92
N VAL A 556 27.10 -0.69 -64.85
CA VAL A 556 27.34 -0.80 -66.30
C VAL A 556 28.11 0.41 -66.86
N VAL A 557 28.08 1.57 -66.18
CA VAL A 557 28.74 2.78 -66.68
C VAL A 557 30.25 2.74 -66.44
N ASP A 558 30.73 2.18 -65.32
CA ASP A 558 32.17 2.11 -65.02
C ASP A 558 32.94 1.07 -65.86
N ARG A 559 32.26 0.07 -66.44
CA ARG A 559 32.93 -0.94 -67.29
C ARG A 559 33.16 -0.49 -68.74
N LYS A 560 32.52 0.58 -69.21
CA LYS A 560 32.71 1.10 -70.58
C LYS A 560 33.75 2.22 -70.69
N SER A 561 34.25 2.76 -69.58
CA SER A 561 35.27 3.83 -69.57
C SER A 561 36.72 3.32 -69.63
N THR A 562 36.94 2.01 -69.49
CA THR A 562 38.28 1.38 -69.46
C THR A 562 38.64 0.59 -70.72
N ALA A 563 37.89 0.76 -71.81
CA ALA A 563 38.17 0.12 -73.09
C ALA A 563 38.25 1.15 -74.23
N THR A 564 39.32 1.95 -74.22
CA THR A 564 39.90 2.61 -75.40
C THR A 564 41.38 2.85 -75.18
#